data_AF-A0AAF3JAP3-F1
#
_entry.id   AF-A0AAF3JAP3-F1
#
_cell.length_a   1.000
_cell.length_b   1.000
_cell.length_c   1.000
_cell.angle_alpha   90.00
_cell.angle_beta   90.00
_cell.angle_gamma   90.00
#
_symmetry.space_group_name_H-M   'P 1'
#
loop_
_entity.id
_entity.type
_entity.pdbx_description
1 polymer ?
#
loop_
_entity_poly.entity_id
_entity_poly.type
_entity_poly.pdbx_seq_one_letter_code
_entity_poly.pdbx_strand_id
1 'polypeptide(L)'
;MFGKDYDDEREVSDDSNGNELNQPEFASENLEQVYKKSAEIGDKDENSDDSAQDAEILAERDSARSSLIKQADKMLQASKERFQPLDVGKNVRIPINPVDRPKIGHRNLLGVVTEAIDGLYTIGTANGTLPQKFSRNQLYPCETNFLVIADVPECSTSFRAAIGDSSIHGKQGHKHCLCAGKCSSNRSLL
;
A
#
# COMPACT_ATOMS: atom_id res chain seq x y z
N MET A 1 -42.21 -30.90 -0.09
CA MET A 1 -42.32 -29.55 0.51
C MET A 1 -40.98 -29.28 1.18
N PHE A 2 -40.06 -28.45 0.71
CA PHE A 2 -40.00 -27.38 -0.29
C PHE A 2 -38.53 -27.38 -0.83
N GLY A 3 -38.25 -27.35 -2.13
CA GLY A 3 -38.12 -26.14 -2.99
C GLY A 3 -36.62 -25.92 -3.31
N LYS A 4 -36.08 -26.52 -4.39
CA LYS A 4 -35.72 -25.92 -5.69
C LYS A 4 -34.84 -24.66 -5.63
N ASP A 5 -33.56 -24.89 -5.88
CA ASP A 5 -32.65 -24.25 -6.86
C ASP A 5 -32.91 -22.80 -7.27
N TYR A 6 -31.92 -21.94 -7.03
CA TYR A 6 -31.64 -20.74 -7.83
C TYR A 6 -30.12 -20.55 -7.92
N ASP A 7 -29.57 -20.97 -9.07
CA ASP A 7 -28.32 -20.47 -9.61
C ASP A 7 -28.58 -19.04 -10.14
N ASP A 8 -27.83 -18.05 -9.68
CA ASP A 8 -27.80 -16.69 -10.24
C ASP A 8 -26.40 -16.48 -10.84
N GLU A 9 -26.22 -16.98 -12.07
CA GLU A 9 -25.17 -16.52 -12.96
C GLU A 9 -25.54 -15.12 -13.46
N ARG A 10 -24.97 -14.11 -12.82
CA ARG A 10 -24.95 -12.75 -13.39
C ARG A 10 -23.62 -12.52 -14.07
N GLU A 11 -23.64 -12.74 -15.38
CA GLU A 11 -22.72 -12.14 -16.33
C GLU A 11 -22.71 -10.61 -16.12
N VAL A 12 -21.54 -10.03 -15.85
CA VAL A 12 -21.30 -8.60 -16.05
C VAL A 12 -20.20 -8.50 -17.09
N SER A 13 -20.62 -8.08 -18.28
CA SER A 13 -19.83 -7.77 -19.45
C SER A 13 -18.85 -6.64 -19.19
N ASP A 14 -17.62 -6.81 -19.69
CA ASP A 14 -16.63 -5.77 -19.90
C ASP A 14 -17.16 -4.75 -20.92
N ASP A 15 -17.32 -3.50 -20.50
CA ASP A 15 -17.27 -2.36 -21.41
C ASP A 15 -16.24 -1.37 -20.88
N SER A 16 -15.09 -1.41 -21.55
CA SER A 16 -14.06 -0.38 -21.49
C SER A 16 -14.62 0.88 -22.14
N ASN A 17 -14.79 1.97 -21.39
CA ASN A 17 -14.68 3.29 -21.99
C ASN A 17 -14.08 4.29 -21.00
N GLY A 18 -12.98 4.90 -21.44
CA GLY A 18 -12.16 5.78 -20.63
C GLY A 18 -12.92 7.02 -20.19
N ASN A 19 -12.77 7.36 -18.91
CA ASN A 19 -12.92 8.73 -18.46
C ASN A 19 -11.80 9.03 -17.46
N GLU A 20 -10.94 9.96 -17.85
CA GLU A 20 -9.95 10.58 -16.97
C GLU A 20 -10.66 11.15 -15.75
N LEU A 21 -10.46 10.51 -14.59
CA LEU A 21 -10.83 11.11 -13.31
C LEU A 21 -9.55 11.33 -12.51
N ASN A 22 -9.11 12.58 -12.61
CA ASN A 22 -8.21 13.29 -11.72
C ASN A 22 -8.08 12.61 -10.35
N GLN A 23 -6.86 12.21 -10.01
CA GLN A 23 -6.48 11.98 -8.62
C GLN A 23 -6.72 13.32 -7.90
N PRO A 24 -7.58 13.41 -6.87
CA PRO A 24 -7.50 14.56 -6.01
C PRO A 24 -6.17 14.40 -5.26
N GLU A 25 -5.25 15.30 -5.56
CA GLU A 25 -4.12 15.59 -4.69
C GLU A 25 -4.67 15.66 -3.27
N PHE A 26 -4.16 14.83 -2.37
CA PHE A 26 -4.52 14.87 -0.95
C PHE A 26 -3.85 16.11 -0.34
N ALA A 27 -4.27 17.28 -0.81
CA ALA A 27 -4.11 18.52 -0.09
C ALA A 27 -4.76 18.28 1.26
N SER A 28 -4.00 18.56 2.31
CA SER A 28 -4.46 18.59 3.70
C SER A 28 -5.51 19.69 3.87
N GLU A 29 -6.63 19.57 3.19
CA GLU A 29 -7.81 20.39 3.37
C GLU A 29 -8.39 19.99 4.72
N ASN A 30 -7.98 20.81 5.68
CA ASN A 30 -8.39 20.91 7.06
C ASN A 30 -9.68 20.12 7.37
N LEU A 31 -9.52 18.98 8.05
CA LEU A 31 -10.59 18.12 8.57
C LEU A 31 -11.70 18.95 9.23
N GLU A 32 -11.32 20.04 9.88
CA GLU A 32 -12.16 21.03 10.54
C GLU A 32 -13.14 21.78 9.61
N GLN A 33 -12.77 21.98 8.34
CA GLN A 33 -13.63 22.60 7.33
C GLN A 33 -14.68 21.63 6.78
N VAL A 34 -14.32 20.34 6.65
CA VAL A 34 -15.27 19.28 6.28
C VAL A 34 -16.35 19.13 7.35
N TYR A 35 -15.97 19.23 8.64
CA TYR A 35 -16.92 19.18 9.77
C TYR A 35 -17.89 20.36 9.82
N LYS A 36 -17.46 21.56 9.42
CA LYS A 36 -18.35 22.73 9.39
C LYS A 36 -19.40 22.65 8.29
N LYS A 37 -19.04 22.10 7.13
CA LYS A 37 -19.94 21.98 5.97
C LYS A 37 -21.10 21.00 6.21
N SER A 38 -20.89 19.95 7.01
CA SER A 38 -21.96 19.01 7.39
C SER A 38 -22.96 19.58 8.41
N ALA A 39 -22.64 20.68 9.10
CA ALA A 39 -23.49 21.26 10.14
C ALA A 39 -24.51 22.29 9.61
N GLU A 40 -24.36 22.74 8.36
CA GLU A 40 -25.20 23.81 7.77
C GLU A 40 -26.37 23.29 6.93
N ILE A 41 -26.51 21.97 6.75
CA ILE A 41 -27.64 21.35 6.05
C ILE A 41 -28.65 20.88 7.09
N GLY A 42 -29.41 21.82 7.64
CA GLY A 42 -30.52 21.56 8.55
C GLY A 42 -31.54 22.70 8.43
N ASP A 43 -32.50 22.53 7.53
CA ASP A 43 -33.67 23.40 7.44
C ASP A 43 -34.46 23.35 8.75
N LYS A 44 -34.89 24.53 9.21
CA LYS A 44 -35.63 24.72 10.47
C LYS A 44 -37.09 24.33 10.26
N ASP A 45 -37.59 23.36 11.02
CA ASP A 45 -39.02 23.18 11.25
C ASP A 45 -39.33 23.24 12.75
N GLU A 46 -40.33 24.06 13.07
CA GLU A 46 -40.70 24.48 14.42
C GLU A 46 -41.60 23.44 15.11
N ASN A 47 -41.06 22.69 16.08
CA ASN A 47 -41.86 22.07 17.13
C ASN A 47 -41.06 21.94 18.44
N SER A 48 -41.62 22.43 19.55
CA SER A 48 -40.88 22.73 20.78
C SER A 48 -40.44 21.52 21.62
N ASP A 49 -40.79 20.29 21.22
CA ASP A 49 -40.47 19.03 21.93
C ASP A 49 -39.36 18.21 21.25
N ASP A 50 -39.06 18.47 19.96
CA ASP A 50 -37.97 17.81 19.21
C ASP A 50 -36.58 18.36 19.59
N SER A 51 -36.50 19.62 20.04
CA SER A 51 -35.22 20.28 20.34
C SER A 51 -34.41 19.59 21.46
N ALA A 52 -35.10 18.95 22.41
CA ALA A 52 -34.45 18.23 23.51
C ALA A 52 -33.91 16.86 23.05
N GLN A 53 -34.67 16.14 22.21
CA GLN A 53 -34.21 14.88 21.62
C GLN A 53 -33.05 15.11 20.67
N ASP A 54 -33.09 16.18 19.86
CA ASP A 54 -32.00 16.55 18.97
C ASP A 54 -30.71 16.90 19.73
N ALA A 55 -30.82 17.63 20.85
CA ALA A 55 -29.67 17.94 21.70
C ALA A 55 -29.06 16.68 22.34
N GLU A 56 -29.88 15.72 22.76
CA GLU A 56 -29.42 14.44 23.31
C GLU A 56 -28.75 13.58 22.23
N ILE A 57 -29.32 13.52 21.03
CA ILE A 57 -28.73 12.83 19.89
C ILE A 57 -27.36 13.45 19.51
N LEU A 58 -27.24 14.78 19.53
CA LEU A 58 -25.97 15.46 19.28
C LEU A 58 -24.92 15.14 20.35
N ALA A 59 -25.32 15.16 21.63
CA ALA A 59 -24.43 14.81 22.73
C ALA A 59 -23.93 13.35 22.65
N GLU A 60 -24.80 12.42 22.25
CA GLU A 60 -24.42 11.01 22.04
C GLU A 60 -23.49 10.87 20.84
N ARG A 61 -23.74 11.60 19.74
CA ARG A 61 -22.84 11.63 18.57
C ARG A 61 -21.46 12.17 18.92
N ASP A 62 -21.37 13.24 19.72
CA ASP A 62 -20.09 13.79 20.17
C ASP A 62 -19.37 12.82 21.12
N SER A 63 -20.11 12.13 21.98
CA SER A 63 -19.57 11.09 22.87
C SER A 63 -19.01 9.90 22.08
N ALA A 64 -19.76 9.43 21.08
CA ALA A 64 -19.33 8.39 20.15
C ALA A 64 -18.08 8.83 19.36
N ARG A 65 -18.08 10.06 18.83
CA ARG A 65 -16.92 10.65 18.13
C ARG A 65 -15.68 10.67 19.02
N SER A 66 -15.82 11.15 20.26
CA SER A 66 -14.70 11.21 21.21
C SER A 66 -14.15 9.81 21.52
N SER A 67 -15.01 8.80 21.57
CA SER A 67 -14.64 7.41 21.81
C SER A 67 -13.90 6.80 20.61
N LEU A 68 -14.33 7.10 19.38
CA LEU A 68 -13.63 6.71 18.15
C LEU A 68 -12.23 7.33 18.07
N ILE A 69 -12.09 8.62 18.41
CA ILE A 69 -10.77 9.29 18.43
C ILE A 69 -9.85 8.61 19.45
N LYS A 70 -10.32 8.38 20.68
CA LYS A 70 -9.55 7.66 21.71
C LYS A 70 -9.15 6.26 21.25
N GLN A 71 -10.02 5.56 20.53
CA GLN A 71 -9.72 4.24 19.99
C GLN A 71 -8.67 4.31 18.87
N ALA A 72 -8.78 5.29 17.96
CA ALA A 72 -7.78 5.53 16.93
C ALA A 72 -6.40 5.83 17.52
N ASP A 73 -6.33 6.68 18.56
CA ASP A 73 -5.09 6.99 19.27
C ASP A 73 -4.45 5.75 19.90
N LYS A 74 -5.26 4.90 20.55
CA LYS A 74 -4.80 3.61 21.08
C LYS A 74 -4.26 2.70 19.99
N MET A 75 -4.92 2.64 18.82
CA MET A 75 -4.46 1.85 17.68
C MET A 75 -3.14 2.39 17.11
N LEU A 76 -2.97 3.70 17.03
CA LEU A 76 -1.73 4.33 16.57
C LEU A 76 -0.58 4.07 17.54
N GLN A 77 -0.82 4.17 18.85
CA GLN A 77 0.18 3.86 19.87
C GLN A 77 0.61 2.39 19.78
N ALA A 78 -0.34 1.46 19.74
CA ALA A 78 -0.05 0.03 19.59
C ALA A 78 0.72 -0.29 18.31
N SER A 79 0.44 0.43 17.21
CA SER A 79 1.19 0.28 15.95
C SER A 79 2.64 0.75 16.10
N LYS A 80 2.86 1.92 16.72
CA LYS A 80 4.21 2.47 16.95
C LYS A 80 5.06 1.57 17.85
N GLU A 81 4.44 0.93 18.84
CA GLU A 81 5.12 -0.03 19.73
C GLU A 81 5.56 -1.30 18.97
N ARG A 82 4.68 -1.83 18.10
CA ARG A 82 5.00 -3.01 17.28
C ARG A 82 6.05 -2.73 16.21
N PHE A 83 6.02 -1.54 15.64
CA PHE A 83 6.78 -1.18 14.48
C PHE A 83 7.67 0.03 14.77
N GLN A 84 8.84 -0.23 15.37
CA GLN A 84 9.84 0.79 15.68
C GLN A 84 10.28 1.55 14.41
N PRO A 85 10.47 2.87 14.45
CA PRO A 85 10.86 3.66 13.28
C PRO A 85 12.18 3.18 12.67
N LEU A 86 12.38 3.43 11.37
CA LEU A 86 13.64 3.13 10.69
C LEU A 86 14.48 4.38 10.50
N ASP A 87 15.78 4.24 10.72
CA ASP A 87 16.75 5.26 10.37
C ASP A 87 17.03 5.26 8.86
N VAL A 88 17.32 6.44 8.33
CA VAL A 88 17.83 6.61 6.97
C VAL A 88 19.18 5.88 6.84
N GLY A 89 19.38 5.18 5.72
CA GLY A 89 20.55 4.33 5.47
C GLY A 89 20.43 2.90 5.99
N LYS A 90 19.34 2.55 6.68
CA LYS A 90 19.11 1.14 7.07
C LYS A 90 18.69 0.30 5.87
N ASN A 91 19.25 -0.90 5.81
CA ASN A 91 18.88 -1.89 4.81
C ASN A 91 17.56 -2.57 5.20
N VAL A 92 16.69 -2.78 4.22
CA VAL A 92 15.36 -3.35 4.38
C VAL A 92 15.05 -4.40 3.33
N ARG A 93 14.16 -5.31 3.69
CA ARG A 93 13.54 -6.30 2.82
C ARG A 93 12.08 -5.92 2.62
N ILE A 94 11.66 -5.91 1.36
CA ILE A 94 10.26 -5.71 0.96
C ILE A 94 9.74 -7.06 0.44
N PRO A 95 8.70 -7.65 1.05
CA PRO A 95 8.14 -8.90 0.57
C PRO A 95 7.47 -8.68 -0.79
N ILE A 96 7.68 -9.63 -1.70
CA ILE A 96 7.12 -9.59 -3.06
C ILE A 96 5.89 -10.48 -3.11
N ASN A 97 4.79 -9.95 -3.65
CA ASN A 97 3.58 -10.73 -3.87
C ASN A 97 3.86 -11.89 -4.85
N PRO A 98 3.26 -13.07 -4.65
CA PRO A 98 3.47 -14.22 -5.53
C PRO A 98 3.18 -13.95 -7.01
N VAL A 99 2.26 -13.02 -7.32
CA VAL A 99 1.88 -12.62 -8.69
C VAL A 99 3.00 -11.85 -9.39
N ASP A 100 3.66 -10.93 -8.69
CA ASP A 100 4.75 -10.11 -9.23
C ASP A 100 6.09 -10.82 -9.21
N ARG A 101 6.19 -11.88 -8.41
CA ARG A 101 7.40 -12.67 -8.23
C ARG A 101 7.65 -13.55 -9.46
N PRO A 102 8.83 -13.45 -10.12
CA PRO A 102 9.17 -14.39 -11.16
C PRO A 102 9.31 -15.81 -10.56
N LYS A 103 9.03 -16.83 -11.37
CA LYS A 103 8.96 -18.24 -10.92
C LYS A 103 10.18 -18.68 -10.11
N ILE A 104 11.36 -18.15 -10.46
CA ILE A 104 12.65 -18.45 -9.82
C ILE A 104 13.27 -17.16 -9.26
N GLY A 105 12.43 -16.27 -8.72
CA GLY A 105 12.85 -15.04 -8.06
C GLY A 105 13.03 -15.19 -6.55
N HIS A 106 13.76 -14.26 -5.96
CA HIS A 106 13.76 -14.07 -4.51
C HIS A 106 12.36 -13.70 -4.00
N ARG A 107 12.07 -14.01 -2.73
CA ARG A 107 10.79 -13.65 -2.10
C ARG A 107 10.74 -12.21 -1.64
N ASN A 108 11.90 -11.60 -1.45
CA ASN A 108 12.05 -10.25 -0.94
C ASN A 108 12.93 -9.44 -1.89
N LEU A 109 12.55 -8.19 -2.11
CA LEU A 109 13.40 -7.18 -2.72
C LEU A 109 14.25 -6.53 -1.63
N LEU A 110 15.54 -6.34 -1.91
CA LEU A 110 16.48 -5.67 -1.01
C LEU A 110 16.60 -4.20 -1.38
N GLY A 111 16.61 -3.33 -0.38
CA GLY A 111 16.82 -1.90 -0.57
C GLY A 111 17.34 -1.22 0.68
N VAL A 112 17.62 0.06 0.55
CA VAL A 112 18.06 0.95 1.62
C VAL A 112 17.06 2.09 1.76
N VAL A 113 16.81 2.53 3.00
CA VAL A 113 15.96 3.70 3.26
C VAL A 113 16.74 4.96 2.83
N THR A 114 16.24 5.67 1.84
CA THR A 114 16.84 6.94 1.36
C THR A 114 16.26 8.13 2.11
N GLU A 115 14.95 8.12 2.36
CA GLU A 115 14.24 9.21 3.02
C GLU A 115 13.12 8.65 3.92
N ALA A 116 12.80 9.39 4.98
CA ALA A 116 11.69 9.11 5.88
C ALA A 116 10.93 10.41 6.16
N ILE A 117 9.68 10.50 5.70
CA ILE A 117 8.81 11.67 5.85
C ILE A 117 7.47 11.22 6.41
N ASP A 118 7.07 11.74 7.57
CA ASP A 118 5.77 11.47 8.23
C ASP A 118 5.41 9.97 8.35
N GLY A 119 6.41 9.11 8.57
CA GLY A 119 6.22 7.66 8.72
C GLY A 119 6.11 6.89 7.39
N LEU A 120 6.28 7.58 6.27
CA LEU A 120 6.44 7.00 4.94
C LEU A 120 7.92 7.01 4.53
N TYR A 121 8.36 5.91 3.93
CA TYR A 121 9.76 5.67 3.61
C TYR A 121 9.96 5.55 2.11
N THR A 122 10.94 6.27 1.58
CA THR A 122 11.42 6.11 0.20
C THR A 122 12.57 5.12 0.19
N ILE A 123 12.49 4.12 -0.69
CA ILE A 123 13.47 3.03 -0.75
C ILE A 123 14.32 3.13 -2.02
N GLY A 124 15.63 3.17 -1.82
CA GLY A 124 16.64 3.00 -2.85
C GLY A 124 16.99 1.52 -3.05
N THR A 125 17.07 1.07 -4.30
CA THR A 125 17.59 -0.25 -4.66
C THR A 125 18.85 -0.07 -5.51
N ALA A 126 19.63 -1.13 -5.71
CA ALA A 126 20.83 -1.09 -6.55
C ALA A 126 20.56 -0.59 -7.99
N ASN A 127 19.32 -0.72 -8.47
CA ASN A 127 18.91 -0.34 -9.83
C ASN A 127 18.13 0.97 -9.87
N GLY A 128 17.97 1.66 -8.74
CA GLY A 128 17.30 2.95 -8.68
C GLY A 128 16.38 3.11 -7.47
N THR A 129 15.84 4.31 -7.33
CA THR A 129 14.89 4.65 -6.28
C THR A 129 13.47 4.26 -6.68
N LEU A 130 12.74 3.64 -5.76
CA LEU A 130 11.34 3.27 -5.97
C LEU A 130 10.47 4.53 -5.86
N PRO A 131 9.58 4.81 -6.84
CA PRO A 131 8.69 5.97 -6.78
C PRO A 131 7.59 5.81 -5.72
N GLN A 132 7.25 4.57 -5.38
CA GLN A 132 6.29 4.26 -4.34
C GLN A 132 6.91 4.44 -2.95
N LYS A 133 6.20 5.14 -2.07
CA LYS A 133 6.54 5.23 -0.65
C LYS A 133 5.97 4.03 0.11
N PHE A 134 6.72 3.54 1.09
CA PHE A 134 6.34 2.39 1.89
C PHE A 134 6.00 2.81 3.31
N SER A 135 4.99 2.16 3.88
CA SER A 135 4.69 2.28 5.31
C SER A 135 5.59 1.33 6.11
N ARG A 136 5.78 1.65 7.38
CA ARG A 136 6.69 0.89 8.25
C ARG A 136 6.40 -0.62 8.30
N ASN A 137 5.13 -1.02 8.31
CA ASN A 137 4.69 -2.43 8.38
C ASN A 137 5.02 -3.25 7.13
N GLN A 138 5.31 -2.62 5.99
CA GLN A 138 5.68 -3.29 4.75
C GLN A 138 7.18 -3.61 4.68
N LEU A 139 7.98 -3.02 5.57
CA LEU A 139 9.43 -3.10 5.55
C LEU A 139 9.95 -3.98 6.69
N TYR A 140 10.93 -4.80 6.37
CA TYR A 140 11.61 -5.63 7.36
C TYR A 140 13.09 -5.23 7.43
N PRO A 141 13.57 -4.65 8.54
CA PRO A 141 14.97 -4.26 8.65
C PRO A 141 15.89 -5.48 8.55
N CYS A 142 17.03 -5.29 7.89
CA CYS A 142 18.12 -6.26 7.86
C CYS A 142 19.09 -5.99 8.99
N GLU A 143 19.62 -7.05 9.60
CA GLU A 143 20.69 -6.96 10.60
C GLU A 143 22.02 -6.56 9.94
N THR A 144 22.24 -7.00 8.71
CA THR A 144 23.46 -6.74 7.93
C THR A 144 23.20 -5.67 6.86
N ASN A 145 24.23 -4.85 6.63
CA ASN A 145 24.22 -3.84 5.56
C ASN A 145 24.71 -4.48 4.26
N PHE A 146 23.91 -4.41 3.21
CA PHE A 146 24.23 -4.95 1.88
C PHE A 146 24.43 -3.85 0.84
N LEU A 147 23.72 -2.73 1.01
CA LEU A 147 23.75 -1.57 0.14
C LEU A 147 23.96 -0.30 0.98
N VAL A 148 24.76 0.63 0.44
CA VAL A 148 24.93 1.96 1.01
C VAL A 148 24.11 2.96 0.18
N ILE A 149 23.71 4.08 0.78
CA ILE A 149 22.94 5.13 0.08
C ILE A 149 23.69 5.63 -1.17
N ALA A 150 25.02 5.71 -1.11
CA ALA A 150 25.86 6.13 -2.23
C ALA A 150 25.83 5.17 -3.44
N ASP A 151 25.45 3.90 -3.23
CA ASP A 151 25.38 2.89 -4.29
C ASP A 151 24.03 2.93 -5.05
N VAL A 152 23.08 3.75 -4.59
CA VAL A 152 21.76 3.88 -5.20
C VAL A 152 21.82 4.90 -6.34
N PRO A 153 21.53 4.51 -7.59
CA PRO A 153 21.47 5.47 -8.68
C PRO A 153 20.24 6.38 -8.55
N GLU A 154 20.37 7.63 -9.00
CA GLU A 154 19.30 8.64 -8.94
C GLU A 154 18.14 8.39 -9.93
N CYS A 155 18.18 7.28 -10.67
CA CYS A 155 17.11 6.90 -11.59
C CYS A 155 15.90 6.34 -10.83
N SER A 156 14.68 6.70 -11.25
CA SER A 156 13.46 6.09 -10.74
C SER A 156 13.18 4.76 -11.44
N THR A 157 12.98 3.69 -10.67
CA THR A 157 12.68 2.35 -11.21
C THR A 157 11.39 1.81 -10.59
N SER A 158 10.51 1.21 -11.40
CA SER A 158 9.28 0.61 -10.88
C SER A 158 9.57 -0.62 -10.02
N PHE A 159 8.70 -0.91 -9.05
CA PHE A 159 8.88 -2.06 -8.15
C PHE A 159 9.07 -3.38 -8.89
N ARG A 160 8.25 -3.63 -9.92
CA ARG A 160 8.34 -4.84 -10.76
C ARG A 160 9.63 -4.91 -11.58
N ALA A 161 10.12 -3.77 -12.08
CA ALA A 161 11.40 -3.73 -12.78
C ALA A 161 12.56 -4.05 -11.82
N ALA A 162 12.57 -3.44 -10.63
CA ALA A 162 13.58 -3.71 -9.60
C ALA A 162 13.60 -5.19 -9.17
N ILE A 163 12.44 -5.84 -9.06
CA ILE A 163 12.35 -7.29 -8.81
C ILE A 163 12.99 -8.10 -9.95
N GLY A 164 12.67 -7.76 -11.19
CA GLY A 164 13.21 -8.46 -12.35
C GLY A 164 14.72 -8.31 -12.51
N ASP A 165 15.24 -7.12 -12.19
CA ASP A 165 16.66 -6.79 -12.32
C ASP A 165 17.49 -7.33 -11.14
N SER A 166 16.86 -7.56 -9.98
CA SER A 166 17.50 -8.28 -8.85
C SER A 166 17.45 -9.80 -8.97
N SER A 167 16.73 -10.34 -9.95
CA SER A 167 16.62 -11.77 -10.20
C SER A 167 17.83 -12.30 -10.97
N ILE A 168 18.45 -13.39 -10.49
CA ILE A 168 19.56 -14.07 -11.16
C ILE A 168 19.16 -14.53 -12.57
N HIS A 169 17.90 -14.90 -12.78
CA HIS A 169 17.36 -15.38 -14.06
C HIS A 169 16.69 -14.28 -14.89
N GLY A 170 16.82 -13.02 -14.46
CA GLY A 170 16.17 -11.87 -15.07
C GLY A 170 14.64 -11.89 -14.94
N LYS A 171 13.99 -11.04 -15.73
CA LYS A 171 12.53 -10.78 -15.69
C LYS A 171 11.66 -12.01 -16.02
N GLN A 172 12.15 -12.91 -16.87
CA GLN A 172 11.36 -14.04 -17.39
C GLN A 172 11.43 -15.30 -16.53
N GLY A 173 12.29 -15.33 -15.50
CA GLY A 173 12.34 -16.43 -14.54
C GLY A 173 12.81 -17.79 -15.10
N HIS A 174 13.49 -17.80 -16.24
CA HIS A 174 14.18 -18.97 -16.80
C HIS A 174 15.30 -18.50 -17.74
N LYS A 175 16.39 -19.27 -17.83
CA LYS A 175 17.50 -19.01 -18.76
C LYS A 175 17.66 -20.20 -19.71
N HIS A 176 17.59 -19.92 -21.01
CA HIS A 176 17.97 -20.90 -22.03
C HIS A 176 19.49 -20.91 -22.18
N CYS A 177 20.11 -22.08 -22.37
CA CYS A 177 21.53 -22.10 -22.75
C CYS A 177 21.66 -21.54 -24.17
N LEU A 178 22.69 -20.72 -24.39
CA LEU A 178 22.98 -20.08 -25.67
C LEU A 178 23.83 -20.98 -26.59
N CYS A 179 23.77 -22.29 -26.37
CA CYS A 179 24.62 -23.24 -27.07
C CYS A 179 24.08 -23.43 -28.50
N ALA A 180 24.88 -23.12 -29.52
CA ALA A 180 24.52 -23.33 -30.92
C ALA A 180 24.48 -24.82 -31.34
N GLY A 181 24.95 -25.73 -30.47
CA GLY A 181 24.95 -27.18 -30.68
C GLY A 181 23.87 -27.92 -29.87
N LYS A 182 23.68 -29.22 -30.16
CA LYS A 182 22.76 -30.09 -29.42
C LYS A 182 23.26 -30.29 -27.99
N CYS A 183 22.74 -29.52 -27.05
CA CYS A 183 23.01 -29.70 -25.63
C CYS A 183 22.42 -31.05 -25.18
N SER A 184 23.25 -31.93 -24.63
CA SER A 184 22.87 -33.31 -24.28
C SER A 184 21.72 -33.40 -23.27
N SER A 185 21.42 -32.32 -22.54
CA SER A 185 20.35 -32.30 -21.54
C SER A 185 19.07 -31.61 -22.00
N ASN A 186 19.05 -30.85 -23.13
CA ASN A 186 17.90 -30.01 -23.56
C ASN A 186 17.21 -29.24 -22.40
N ARG A 187 17.93 -28.99 -21.30
CA ARG A 187 17.38 -28.40 -20.09
C ARG A 187 17.66 -26.92 -20.12
N SER A 188 16.60 -26.13 -20.04
CA SER A 188 16.69 -24.78 -19.51
C SER A 188 17.28 -24.84 -18.10
N LEU A 189 18.21 -23.92 -17.80
CA LEU A 189 18.68 -23.74 -16.43
C LEU A 189 17.52 -23.14 -15.64
N LEU A 190 16.98 -23.94 -14.72
CA LEU A 190 16.11 -23.48 -13.64
C LEU A 190 16.94 -22.64 -12.67
#